data_AF-A0A150PS97-F1
#
_entry.id   AF-A0A150PS97-F1
#
_cell.length_a   1.000
_cell.length_b   1.000
_cell.length_c   1.000
_cell.angle_alpha   90.00
_cell.angle_beta   90.00
_cell.angle_gamma   90.00
#
_symmetry.space_group_name_H-M   'P 1'
#
loop_
_entity.id
_entity.type
_entity.pdbx_description
1 polymer ?
#
loop_
_entity_poly.entity_id
_entity_poly.type
_entity_poly.pdbx_seq_one_letter_code
_entity_poly.pdbx_strand_id
1 'polypeptide(L)' 'MRAGEQAIVVEVGLDDDLAGWLAAMGLGPGQTLTVIRRAVFGGPLHVRTGSGGELAINASLARSILVAPVPSPGTA' A
#
# COMPACT_ATOMS: atom_id res chain seq x y z
N MET A 1 3.80 -2.58 8.22
CA MET A 1 3.53 -1.14 8.09
C MET A 1 2.65 -0.64 9.23
N ARG A 2 3.03 0.49 9.83
CA ARG A 2 2.29 1.29 10.83
C ARG A 2 1.80 2.59 10.20
N ALA A 3 0.85 3.28 10.85
CA ALA A 3 0.41 4.60 10.41
C ALA A 3 1.60 5.58 10.33
N GLY A 4 1.62 6.38 9.26
CA GLY A 4 2.71 7.31 8.94
C GLY A 4 3.87 6.69 8.14
N GLU A 5 4.02 5.36 8.12
CA GLU A 5 5.09 4.72 7.36
C GLU A 5 4.81 4.76 5.85
N GLN A 6 5.85 5.05 5.08
CA GLN A 6 5.84 5.00 3.61
C GLN A 6 6.57 3.75 3.11
N ALA A 7 6.09 3.19 2.01
CA ALA A 7 6.68 2.04 1.36
C ALA A 7 6.55 2.13 -0.17
N ILE A 8 7.37 1.38 -0.89
CA ILE A 8 7.25 1.14 -2.34
C ILE A 8 6.68 -0.26 -2.55
N VAL A 9 5.71 -0.39 -3.44
CA VAL A 9 5.22 -1.69 -3.90
C VAL A 9 6.31 -2.38 -4.72
N VAL A 10 6.66 -3.60 -4.32
CA VAL A 10 7.65 -4.43 -5.02
C VAL A 10 6.95 -5.39 -5.97
N GLU A 11 5.88 -6.02 -5.50
CA GLU A 11 5.17 -7.08 -6.22
C GLU A 11 3.70 -7.11 -5.78
N VAL A 12 2.82 -7.52 -6.70
CA VAL A 12 1.41 -7.79 -6.43
C VAL A 12 1.11 -9.23 -6.86
N GLY A 13 0.95 -10.12 -5.89
CA GLY A 13 0.65 -11.54 -6.09
C GLY A 13 -0.84 -11.80 -6.33
N LEU A 14 -1.38 -11.25 -7.43
CA LEU A 14 -2.75 -11.43 -7.90
C LEU A 14 -2.72 -11.82 -9.39
N ASP A 15 -3.85 -12.19 -9.97
CA ASP A 15 -3.96 -12.35 -11.42
C ASP A 15 -3.73 -11.02 -12.17
N ASP A 16 -3.39 -11.12 -13.46
CA ASP A 16 -2.97 -9.97 -14.27
C ASP A 16 -4.05 -8.88 -14.37
N ASP A 17 -5.33 -9.25 -14.44
CA ASP A 17 -6.43 -8.29 -14.53
C ASP A 17 -6.54 -7.48 -13.24
N LEU A 18 -6.54 -8.15 -12.08
CA LEU A 18 -6.64 -7.49 -10.78
C LEU A 18 -5.38 -6.70 -10.43
N ALA A 19 -4.20 -7.23 -10.77
CA ALA A 19 -2.93 -6.52 -10.62
C ALA A 19 -2.89 -5.26 -11.51
N GLY A 20 -3.37 -5.34 -12.75
CA GLY A 20 -3.50 -4.21 -13.67
C GLY A 20 -4.44 -3.13 -13.14
N TRP A 21 -5.58 -3.54 -12.58
CA TRP A 21 -6.52 -2.62 -11.94
C TRP A 21 -5.91 -1.89 -10.73
N LEU A 22 -5.19 -2.60 -9.85
CA LEU A 22 -4.48 -1.97 -8.73
C LEU A 22 -3.40 -0.99 -9.19
N ALA A 23 -2.63 -1.35 -10.22
CA ALA A 23 -1.62 -0.48 -10.79
C ALA A 23 -2.24 0.81 -11.35
N ALA A 24 -3.37 0.71 -12.04
CA ALA A 24 -4.13 1.87 -12.53
C ALA A 24 -4.61 2.79 -11.38
N MET A 25 -4.84 2.24 -10.19
CA MET A 25 -5.19 3.02 -9.00
C MET A 25 -3.98 3.57 -8.20
N GLY A 26 -2.75 3.26 -8.60
CA GLY A 26 -1.55 3.72 -7.91
C GLY A 26 -0.94 2.71 -6.92
N LEU A 27 -1.31 1.43 -7.02
CA LEU A 27 -0.84 0.33 -6.17
C LEU A 27 -0.19 -0.82 -6.97
N GLY A 28 0.67 -0.48 -7.92
CA GLY A 28 1.49 -1.41 -8.70
C GLY A 28 2.99 -1.28 -8.41
N PRO A 29 3.83 -2.21 -8.90
CA PRO A 29 5.28 -2.20 -8.68
C PRO A 29 5.93 -0.85 -9.00
N GLY A 30 6.82 -0.41 -8.11
CA GLY A 30 7.51 0.89 -8.20
C GLY A 30 6.71 2.09 -7.68
N GLN A 31 5.41 1.94 -7.42
CA GLN A 31 4.60 3.02 -6.87
C GLN A 31 4.72 3.09 -5.35
N THR A 32 4.69 4.31 -4.82
CA THR A 32 4.74 4.55 -3.37
C THR A 32 3.35 4.54 -2.76
N LEU A 33 3.29 4.15 -1.49
CA LEU A 33 2.11 4.28 -0.65
C LEU A 33 2.50 4.70 0.77
N THR A 34 1.60 5.41 1.43
CA THR A 34 1.73 5.80 2.85
C THR A 34 0.56 5.24 3.62
N VAL A 35 0.80 4.60 4.76
CA VAL A 35 -0.29 4.12 5.62
C VAL A 35 -0.88 5.31 6.37
N ILE A 36 -2.16 5.59 6.13
CA ILE A 36 -2.90 6.64 6.82
C ILE A 36 -3.31 6.14 8.21
N ARG A 37 -3.98 5.00 8.26
CA ARG A 37 -4.42 4.36 9.50
C ARG A 37 -4.72 2.87 9.29
N ARG A 38 -4.83 2.15 10.38
CA ARG A 38 -5.22 0.75 10.41
C ARG A 38 -6.46 0.59 11.28
N ALA A 39 -7.52 0.01 10.72
CA ALA A 39 -8.73 -0.26 11.50
C ALA A 39 -8.48 -1.36 12.56
N VAL A 40 -9.30 -1.36 13.61
CA VAL A 40 -9.26 -2.37 14.68
C VAL A 40 -9.63 -3.77 14.14
N PHE A 41 -9.32 -4.81 14.91
CA PHE A 41 -9.61 -6.23 14.57
C PHE A 41 -9.00 -6.71 13.23
N GLY A 42 -7.85 -6.15 12.84
CA GLY A 42 -7.20 -6.52 11.58
C GLY A 42 -7.91 -5.98 10.34
N GLY A 43 -8.87 -5.07 10.52
CA GLY A 43 -9.63 -4.41 9.48
C GLY A 43 -8.77 -3.54 8.55
N PRO A 44 -9.41 -2.93 7.54
CA PRO A 44 -8.70 -2.50 6.35
C PRO A 44 -7.60 -1.49 6.64
N LEU A 45 -6.51 -1.64 5.89
CA LEU A 45 -5.41 -0.71 5.87
C LEU A 45 -5.81 0.45 4.96
N HIS A 46 -5.96 1.63 5.53
CA HIS A 46 -6.16 2.85 4.74
C HIS A 46 -4.79 3.35 4.29
N VAL A 47 -4.61 3.49 2.98
CA VAL A 47 -3.36 3.95 2.38
C VAL A 47 -3.62 5.14 1.46
N ARG A 48 -2.64 6.03 1.35
CA ARG A 48 -2.56 7.04 0.31
C ARG A 48 -1.50 6.63 -0.70
N THR A 49 -1.83 6.61 -1.99
CA THR A 49 -0.88 6.32 -3.07
C THR A 49 0.02 7.53 -3.34
N GLY A 50 1.12 7.32 -4.06
CA GLY A 50 2.02 8.41 -4.48
C GLY A 50 1.33 9.46 -5.36
N SER A 51 0.26 9.09 -6.07
CA SER A 51 -0.58 10.02 -6.84
C SER A 51 -1.62 10.78 -5.99
N GLY A 52 -1.69 10.52 -4.69
CA GLY A 52 -2.58 11.18 -3.74
C GLY A 52 -3.94 10.52 -3.54
N GLY A 53 -4.26 9.46 -4.30
CA GLY A 53 -5.50 8.70 -4.13
C GLY A 53 -5.52 7.92 -2.81
N GLU A 54 -6.70 7.75 -2.20
CA GLU A 54 -6.87 7.00 -0.96
C GLU A 54 -7.66 5.71 -1.18
N LEU A 55 -7.18 4.62 -0.58
CA LEU A 55 -7.79 3.31 -0.68
C LEU A 55 -7.87 2.62 0.68
N ALA A 56 -8.97 1.90 0.89
CA ALA A 56 -9.12 0.96 2.00
C ALA A 56 -8.87 -0.46 1.50
N ILE A 57 -7.77 -1.08 1.96
CA ILE A 57 -7.33 -2.40 1.53
C ILE A 57 -7.67 -3.41 2.63
N ASN A 58 -8.48 -4.41 2.33
CA ASN A 58 -8.78 -5.47 3.31
C ASN A 58 -7.52 -6.33 3.62
N ALA A 59 -7.58 -7.11 4.70
CA ALA A 59 -6.43 -7.88 5.16
C ALA A 59 -5.93 -8.94 4.16
N SER A 60 -6.83 -9.55 3.38
CA SER A 60 -6.47 -10.55 2.37
C SER A 60 -5.70 -9.90 1.22
N LEU A 61 -6.24 -8.80 0.69
CA LEU A 61 -5.58 -8.05 -0.39
C LEU A 61 -4.24 -7.48 0.06
N ALA A 62 -4.15 -6.95 1.28
CA ALA A 62 -2.90 -6.43 1.83
C ALA A 62 -1.80 -7.50 1.95
N ARG A 63 -2.15 -8.78 2.12
CA ARG A 63 -1.20 -9.90 2.16
C ARG A 63 -0.66 -10.28 0.79
N SER A 64 -1.35 -9.91 -0.29
CA SER A 64 -0.91 -10.13 -1.66
C SER A 64 0.01 -9.02 -2.19
N ILE A 65 0.28 -7.97 -1.42
CA ILE A 65 1.10 -6.84 -1.86
C ILE A 65 2.41 -6.85 -1.07
N LEU A 66 3.50 -7.14 -1.76
CA LEU A 66 4.84 -7.05 -1.20
C LEU A 66 5.31 -5.60 -1.27
N VAL A 67 5.85 -5.09 -0.16
CA VAL A 67 6.34 -3.72 -0.08
C VAL A 67 7.74 -3.67 0.53
N ALA A 68 8.54 -2.71 0.08
CA ALA A 68 9.81 -2.34 0.69
C ALA A 68 9.66 -1.01 1.43
N PRO A 69 10.19 -0.87 2.66
CA PRO A 69 10.11 0.38 3.40
C PRO A 69 10.87 1.50 2.68
N VAL A 70 10.28 2.70 2.63
CA VAL A 70 10.99 3.91 2.22
C VAL A 70 11.52 4.58 3.49
N PRO A 71 12.83 4.90 3.57
CA PRO A 71 13.36 5.66 4.67
C PRO A 71 12.58 6.97 4.81
N SER A 72 11.90 7.14 5.93
CA SER A 72 11.23 8.40 6.23
C SER A 72 12.34 9.43 6.53
N PRO A 73 12.40 10.58 5.84
CA PRO A 73 13.32 11.64 6.23
C PRO A 73 12.83 12.22 7.57
N GLY A 74 13.34 11.70 8.69
CA GLY A 74 13.06 12.26 10.02
C GLY A 74 13.16 11.30 11.20
N THR A 75 14.37 11.07 11.68
CA THR A 75 14.70 11.26 13.10
C THR A 75 16.16 11.70 13.14
N ALA A 76 16.37 13.02 13.20
CA ALA A 76 17.62 13.63 13.64
C ALA A 76 17.55 13.83 15.16
#